data_AF-A0AAE1LM33-F1
#
_entry.id   AF-A0AAE1LM33-F1
#
_cell.length_a   1.000
_cell.length_b   1.000
_cell.length_c   1.000
_cell.angle_alpha   90.00
_cell.angle_beta   90.00
_cell.angle_gamma   90.00
#
_symmetry.space_group_name_H-M   'P 1'
#
loop_
_entity.id
_entity.type
_entity.pdbx_description
1 polymer ?
#
loop_
_entity_poly.entity_id
_entity_poly.type
_entity_poly.pdbx_seq_one_letter_code
_entity_poly.pdbx_strand_id
1 'polypeptide(L)'
;MVGRIGPGERLALTLRYLAVGDFQKSLSYEFLISPSTICGIVRETCSVLWDVLSVEVFVVPSAENLQRIAEEFEARWNFPNCIGAIDGRHCEI
;
A
#
# COMPACT_ATOMS: atom_id res chain seq x y z
N MET A 1 -9.41 28.61 -11.78
CA MET A 1 -8.83 27.52 -12.59
C MET A 1 -8.06 26.62 -11.64
N VAL A 2 -8.54 25.40 -11.37
CA VAL A 2 -7.72 24.40 -10.65
C VAL A 2 -6.61 24.00 -11.62
N GLY A 3 -5.38 24.39 -11.32
CA GLY A 3 -4.21 24.03 -12.12
C GLY A 3 -4.06 22.52 -12.20
N ARG A 4 -3.50 22.03 -13.31
CA ARG A 4 -3.21 20.60 -13.48
C ARG A 4 -2.27 20.16 -12.35
N ILE A 5 -2.73 19.22 -11.51
CA ILE A 5 -1.97 18.72 -10.36
C ILE A 5 -0.74 17.96 -10.88
N GLY A 6 0.45 18.39 -10.47
CA GLY A 6 1.71 17.88 -10.98
C GLY A 6 2.04 16.46 -10.50
N PRO A 7 2.91 15.71 -11.19
CA PRO A 7 3.25 14.34 -10.80
C PRO A 7 3.85 14.23 -9.40
N GLY A 8 4.69 15.20 -8.99
CA GLY A 8 5.27 15.22 -7.63
C GLY A 8 4.21 15.42 -6.54
N GLU A 9 3.23 16.29 -6.78
CA GLU A 9 2.13 16.53 -5.84
C GLU A 9 1.21 15.31 -5.73
N ARG A 10 0.91 14.66 -6.85
CA ARG A 10 0.14 13.40 -6.90
C ARG A 10 0.83 12.29 -6.13
N LEU A 11 2.16 12.18 -6.29
CA LEU A 11 2.97 11.22 -5.54
C LEU A 11 2.95 11.52 -4.04
N ALA A 12 3.21 12.77 -3.65
CA ALA A 12 3.19 13.18 -2.24
C ALA A 12 1.83 12.92 -1.58
N LEU A 13 0.74 13.27 -2.27
CA LEU A 13 -0.63 13.00 -1.82
C LEU A 13 -0.88 11.50 -1.62
N THR A 14 -0.44 10.66 -2.56
CA THR A 14 -0.66 9.21 -2.51
C THR A 14 0.17 8.58 -1.39
N LEU A 15 1.42 9.00 -1.21
CA LEU A 15 2.26 8.52 -0.10
C LEU A 15 1.69 8.92 1.26
N ARG A 16 1.16 10.16 1.39
CA ARG A 16 0.48 10.61 2.60
C ARG A 16 -0.75 9.74 2.91
N TYR A 17 -1.57 9.44 1.90
CA TYR A 17 -2.71 8.53 2.03
C TYR A 17 -2.29 7.14 2.53
N LEU A 18 -1.28 6.53 1.90
CA LEU A 18 -0.82 5.18 2.24
C LEU A 18 -0.16 5.09 3.62
N ALA A 19 0.60 6.11 4.04
CA ALA A 19 1.32 6.10 5.31
C ALA A 19 0.40 6.22 6.54
N VAL A 20 -0.70 6.96 6.42
CA VAL A 20 -1.61 7.27 7.54
C VAL A 20 -2.87 6.41 7.52
N GLY A 21 -3.28 5.93 6.34
CA GLY A 21 -4.60 5.30 6.17
C GLY A 21 -5.75 6.29 6.31
N ASP A 22 -5.51 7.57 6.02
CA ASP A 22 -6.47 8.65 6.20
C ASP A 22 -7.59 8.61 5.16
N PHE A 23 -8.75 9.18 5.48
CA PHE A 23 -9.86 9.31 4.55
C PHE A 23 -9.63 10.45 3.56
N GLN A 24 -10.16 10.31 2.34
CA GLN A 24 -10.07 11.31 1.28
C GLN A 24 -10.67 12.67 1.69
N LYS A 25 -11.58 12.67 2.68
CA LYS A 25 -12.14 13.88 3.25
C LYS A 25 -11.09 14.70 4.00
N SER A 26 -10.26 14.08 4.83
CA SER A 26 -9.17 14.75 5.55
C SER A 26 -8.14 15.32 4.58
N LEU A 27 -7.71 14.50 3.61
CA LEU A 27 -6.78 14.92 2.56
C LEU A 27 -7.30 16.07 1.70
N SER A 28 -8.63 16.18 1.53
CA SER A 28 -9.22 17.30 0.79
C SER A 28 -9.00 18.65 1.45
N TYR A 29 -8.91 18.69 2.80
CA TYR A 29 -8.59 19.90 3.53
C TYR A 29 -7.08 20.20 3.48
N GLU A 30 -6.23 19.17 3.52
CA GLU A 30 -4.77 19.34 3.47
C GLU A 30 -4.28 19.82 2.09
N PHE A 31 -4.76 19.18 1.01
CA PHE A 31 -4.28 19.45 -0.34
C PHE A 31 -5.19 20.40 -1.13
N LEU A 32 -6.33 20.83 -0.58
CA LEU A 32 -7.31 21.70 -1.25
C LEU A 32 -7.85 21.11 -2.57
N ILE A 33 -7.92 19.78 -2.65
CA ILE A 33 -8.40 19.02 -3.80
C ILE A 33 -9.70 18.30 -3.41
N SER A 34 -10.71 18.33 -4.29
CA SER A 34 -11.97 17.62 -4.04
C SER A 34 -11.75 16.10 -3.82
N PRO A 35 -12.47 15.46 -2.88
CA PRO A 35 -12.29 14.04 -2.57
C PRO A 35 -12.39 13.09 -3.78
N SER A 36 -13.23 13.40 -4.77
CA SER A 36 -13.36 12.63 -6.02
C SER A 36 -12.05 12.61 -6.82
N THR A 37 -11.44 13.78 -7.01
CA THR A 37 -10.14 13.94 -7.67
C THR A 37 -9.02 13.25 -6.89
N ILE A 38 -9.02 13.35 -5.56
CA ILE A 38 -8.08 12.62 -4.69
C ILE A 38 -8.21 11.11 -4.92
N CYS A 39 -9.43 10.58 -4.95
CA CYS A 39 -9.68 9.16 -5.20
C CYS A 39 -9.13 8.72 -6.56
N GLY A 40 -9.32 9.52 -7.61
CA GLY A 40 -8.71 9.29 -8.92
C GLY A 40 -7.18 9.29 -8.87
N ILE A 41 -6.59 10.31 -8.24
CA ILE A 41 -5.14 10.46 -8.10
C ILE A 41 -4.52 9.27 -7.38
N VAL A 42 -5.06 8.89 -6.22
CA VAL A 42 -4.55 7.76 -5.44
C VAL A 42 -4.62 6.49 -6.26
N ARG A 43 -5.74 6.22 -6.94
CA ARG A 43 -5.91 4.99 -7.72
C ARG A 43 -4.91 4.91 -8.89
N GLU A 44 -4.78 5.99 -9.66
CA GLU A 44 -3.84 6.07 -10.78
C GLU A 44 -2.38 5.98 -10.32
N THR A 45 -2.03 6.69 -9.24
CA THR A 45 -0.65 6.71 -8.73
C THR A 45 -0.27 5.36 -8.12
N CYS A 46 -1.17 4.71 -7.38
CA CYS A 46 -0.95 3.35 -6.87
C CYS A 46 -0.75 2.33 -8.00
N SER A 47 -1.47 2.44 -9.12
CA SER A 47 -1.25 1.57 -10.28
C SER A 47 0.17 1.71 -10.82
N VAL A 48 0.63 2.95 -11.01
CA VAL A 48 2.00 3.20 -11.50
C VAL A 48 3.05 2.74 -10.49
N LEU A 49 2.83 2.97 -9.19
CA LEU A 49 3.73 2.48 -8.14
C LEU A 49 3.79 0.95 -8.14
N TRP A 50 2.67 0.27 -8.32
CA TRP A 50 2.64 -1.18 -8.44
C TRP A 50 3.44 -1.66 -9.66
N ASP A 51 3.19 -1.09 -10.83
CA ASP A 51 3.86 -1.50 -12.07
C ASP A 51 5.38 -1.32 -12.01
N VAL A 52 5.85 -0.28 -11.31
CA VAL A 52 7.29 0.03 -11.20
C VAL A 52 7.94 -0.72 -10.03
N LEU A 53 7.33 -0.74 -8.85
CA LEU A 53 7.97 -1.21 -7.63
C LEU A 53 7.67 -2.68 -7.32
N SER A 54 6.62 -3.28 -7.88
CA SER A 54 6.22 -4.63 -7.47
C SER A 54 7.31 -5.67 -7.69
N VAL A 55 8.08 -5.54 -8.78
CA VAL A 55 9.17 -6.44 -9.13
C VAL A 55 10.39 -6.28 -8.21
N GLU A 56 10.63 -5.08 -7.69
CA GLU A 56 11.76 -4.80 -6.79
C GLU A 56 11.44 -5.13 -5.34
N VAL A 57 10.19 -4.89 -4.91
CA VAL A 57 9.79 -4.95 -3.50
C VAL A 57 9.20 -6.31 -3.13
N PHE A 58 8.51 -6.99 -4.04
CA PHE A 58 7.91 -8.30 -3.74
C PHE A 58 8.79 -9.43 -4.28
N VAL A 59 9.02 -10.42 -3.43
CA VAL A 59 9.66 -11.67 -3.82
C VAL A 59 8.70 -12.45 -4.71
N VAL A 60 9.15 -12.85 -5.89
CA VAL A 60 8.40 -13.80 -6.72
C VAL A 60 8.27 -15.11 -5.94
N PRO A 61 7.04 -15.60 -5.67
CA PRO A 61 6.86 -16.80 -4.88
C PRO A 61 7.46 -18.00 -5.61
N SER A 62 8.45 -18.64 -4.97
CA SER A 62 8.96 -19.96 -5.35
C SER A 62 8.69 -20.94 -4.21
N ALA A 63 8.62 -22.23 -4.52
CA ALA A 63 8.42 -23.26 -3.50
C ALA A 63 9.49 -23.18 -2.40
N GLU A 64 10.75 -22.94 -2.78
CA GLU A 64 11.87 -22.78 -1.85
C GLU A 64 11.72 -21.55 -0.96
N ASN A 65 11.35 -20.40 -1.53
CA ASN A 65 11.17 -19.17 -0.77
C ASN A 65 9.98 -19.27 0.20
N LEU A 66 8.87 -19.87 -0.25
CA LEU A 66 7.69 -20.07 0.60
C LEU A 66 7.99 -21.06 1.74
N GLN A 67 8.71 -22.15 1.45
CA GLN A 67 9.14 -23.11 2.46
C GLN A 67 10.03 -22.45 3.52
N ARG A 68 11.01 -21.65 3.09
CA ARG A 68 11.87 -20.88 4.00
C ARG A 68 11.06 -19.95 4.90
N ILE A 69 10.08 -19.22 4.34
CA ILE A 69 9.23 -18.33 5.14
C ILE A 69 8.41 -19.14 6.16
N ALA A 70 7.82 -20.27 5.75
CA ALA A 70 7.08 -21.14 6.66
C ALA A 70 7.93 -21.65 7.83
N GLU A 71 9.16 -22.08 7.56
CA GLU A 71 10.11 -22.52 8.58
C GLU A 71 10.51 -21.37 9.52
N GLU A 72 10.75 -20.17 8.99
CA GLU A 72 11.03 -18.98 9.81
C GLU A 72 9.85 -18.60 10.70
N PHE A 73 8.61 -18.72 10.20
CA PHE A 73 7.42 -18.46 11.00
C PHE A 73 7.22 -19.50 12.10
N GLU A 74 7.43 -20.78 11.79
CA GLU A 74 7.34 -21.87 12.76
C GLU A 74 8.41 -21.73 13.84
N ALA A 75 9.66 -21.44 13.47
CA ALA A 75 10.75 -21.29 14.43
C ALA A 75 10.56 -20.10 15.39
N ARG A 76 9.97 -18.99 14.92
CA ARG A 76 9.81 -17.76 15.71
C ARG A 76 8.51 -17.69 16.49
N TRP A 77 7.42 -18.24 15.96
CA TRP A 77 6.08 -18.08 16.51
C TRP A 77 5.32 -19.40 16.70
N ASN A 78 5.94 -20.55 16.44
CA ASN A 78 5.28 -21.86 16.45
C ASN A 78 4.02 -21.89 15.57
N PHE A 79 4.09 -21.20 14.43
CA PHE A 79 3.01 -21.10 13.46
C PHE A 79 3.41 -21.82 12.17
N PRO A 80 3.14 -23.13 12.07
CA PRO A 80 3.55 -23.93 10.92
C PRO A 80 2.81 -23.51 9.64
N ASN A 81 3.46 -23.68 8.49
CA ASN A 81 2.92 -23.37 7.15
C ASN A 81 2.51 -21.90 6.92
N CYS A 82 2.98 -20.95 7.73
CA CYS A 82 2.72 -19.52 7.49
C CYS A 82 3.71 -18.94 6.48
N ILE A 83 3.21 -18.56 5.32
CA ILE A 83 4.00 -18.00 4.22
C ILE A 83 4.07 -16.48 4.22
N GLY A 84 3.59 -15.84 5.29
CA GLY A 84 3.57 -14.38 5.42
C GLY A 84 2.48 -13.90 6.36
N ALA A 85 2.63 -12.66 6.82
CA ALA A 85 1.65 -11.97 7.63
C ALA A 85 1.34 -10.61 6.99
N ILE A 86 0.06 -10.23 7.02
CA ILE A 86 -0.40 -8.90 6.65
C ILE A 86 -0.81 -8.22 7.95
N ASP A 87 -0.25 -7.05 8.24
CA ASP A 87 -0.61 -6.27 9.43
C ASP A 87 -2.06 -5.75 9.34
N GLY A 88 -2.70 -5.63 10.51
CA GLY A 88 -4.09 -6.04 10.72
C GLY A 88 -5.19 -5.19 10.08
N ARG A 89 -6.26 -5.89 9.71
CA ARG A 89 -7.63 -5.40 9.86
C ARG A 89 -8.12 -5.83 11.23
N HIS A 90 -8.67 -4.90 12.02
CA HIS A 90 -9.42 -5.25 13.22
C HIS A 90 -10.71 -5.98 12.79
N CYS A 91 -10.76 -7.30 12.96
CA CYS A 91 -11.97 -8.07 12.81
C CYS A 91 -12.63 -8.18 14.18
N GLU A 92 -13.78 -7.54 14.36
CA GLU A 92 -14.63 -7.81 15.53
C GLU A 92 -15.10 -9.27 15.48
N ILE A 93 -14.98 -9.97 16.60
CA ILE A 93 -15.37 -11.38 16.79
C ILE A 93 -16.63 -11.43 17.64
#